data_AF-A0A3D3A8Z9-F1
#
_entry.id   AF-A0A3D3A8Z9-F1
#
_cell.length_a   1.000
_cell.length_b   1.000
_cell.length_c   1.000
_cell.angle_alpha   90.00
_cell.angle_beta   90.00
_cell.angle_gamma   90.00
#
_symmetry.space_group_name_H-M   'P 1'
#
loop_
_entity.id
_entity.type
_entity.pdbx_description
1 polymer ?
#
loop_
_entity_poly.entity_id
_entity_poly.type
_entity_poly.pdbx_seq_one_letter_code
_entity_poly.pdbx_strand_id
1 'polypeptide(L)'
;QDELPQDELAQAQKDFDAACRQVDWAARAAPDRGIAAFSKSAKALIELAPIVDALKKYDDEIVTNSMHFKWHGVRADLRARLDGDALLASLT
;
A
#
# COMPACT_ATOMS: atom_id res chain seq x y z
N GLN A 1 -24.75 -5.26 2.57
CA GLN A 1 -23.56 -4.73 1.88
C GLN A 1 -24.00 -4.56 0.45
N ASP A 2 -23.97 -3.33 -0.08
CA ASP A 2 -24.34 -3.12 -1.48
C ASP A 2 -23.17 -3.63 -2.32
N GLU A 3 -23.39 -4.75 -3.02
CA GLU A 3 -22.42 -5.27 -3.98
C GLU A 3 -22.34 -4.30 -5.17
N LEU A 4 -21.13 -4.02 -5.63
CA LEU A 4 -20.90 -3.20 -6.81
C LEU A 4 -21.57 -3.86 -8.04
N PRO A 5 -22.19 -3.07 -8.93
CA PRO A 5 -22.66 -3.57 -10.23
C PRO A 5 -21.55 -4.33 -10.96
N GLN A 6 -21.91 -5.43 -11.66
CA GLN A 6 -20.91 -6.31 -12.27
C GLN A 6 -20.05 -5.62 -13.32
N ASP A 7 -20.61 -4.66 -14.05
CA ASP A 7 -19.91 -3.84 -15.03
C ASP A 7 -18.90 -2.89 -14.36
N GLU A 8 -19.26 -2.27 -13.24
CA GLU A 8 -18.35 -1.45 -12.43
C GLU A 8 -17.20 -2.28 -11.87
N LEU A 9 -17.50 -3.48 -11.34
CA LEU A 9 -16.46 -4.40 -10.85
C LEU A 9 -15.52 -4.83 -11.97
N ALA A 10 -16.05 -5.20 -13.15
CA ALA A 10 -15.24 -5.59 -14.30
C ALA A 10 -14.36 -4.44 -14.80
N GLN A 11 -14.85 -3.20 -14.74
CA GLN A 11 -14.05 -2.03 -15.08
C GLN A 11 -12.94 -1.78 -14.05
N ALA A 12 -13.26 -1.86 -12.74
CA ALA A 12 -12.27 -1.71 -11.67
C ALA A 12 -11.14 -2.75 -11.76
N GLN A 13 -11.47 -4.00 -12.12
CA GLN A 13 -10.48 -5.06 -12.37
C GLN A 13 -9.56 -4.70 -13.56
N LYS A 14 -10.12 -4.23 -14.68
CA LYS A 14 -9.31 -3.79 -15.84
C LYS A 14 -8.39 -2.64 -15.49
N ASP A 15 -8.88 -1.66 -14.74
CA ASP A 15 -8.11 -0.49 -14.32
C ASP A 15 -6.98 -0.91 -13.36
N PHE A 16 -7.27 -1.83 -12.45
CA PHE A 16 -6.28 -2.42 -11.56
C PHE A 16 -5.18 -3.16 -12.32
N ASP A 17 -5.55 -4.04 -13.25
CA ASP A 17 -4.60 -4.80 -14.08
C ASP A 17 -3.72 -3.86 -14.92
N ALA A 18 -4.33 -2.83 -15.52
CA ALA A 18 -3.60 -1.82 -16.29
C ALA A 18 -2.60 -1.07 -15.41
N ALA A 19 -3.00 -0.69 -14.19
CA ALA A 19 -2.11 -0.06 -13.22
C ALA A 19 -0.97 -1.01 -12.80
N CYS A 20 -1.27 -2.28 -12.49
CA CYS A 20 -0.28 -3.29 -12.08
C CYS A 20 0.83 -3.51 -13.13
N ARG A 21 0.50 -3.41 -14.42
CA ARG A 21 1.50 -3.51 -15.51
C ARG A 21 2.46 -2.34 -15.57
N GLN A 22 2.07 -1.18 -15.07
CA GLN A 22 2.89 0.03 -15.06
C GLN A 22 3.74 0.16 -13.79
N VAL A 23 3.50 -0.68 -12.79
CA VAL A 23 4.23 -0.65 -11.53
C VAL A 23 5.58 -1.35 -11.69
N ASP A 24 6.66 -0.64 -11.41
CA ASP A 24 7.98 -1.23 -11.21
C ASP A 24 8.01 -1.96 -9.85
N TRP A 25 7.66 -3.25 -9.88
CA TRP A 25 7.61 -4.09 -8.69
C TRP A 25 8.97 -4.26 -8.01
N ALA A 26 10.06 -4.27 -8.77
CA ALA A 26 11.41 -4.37 -8.22
C ALA A 26 11.77 -3.11 -7.42
N ALA A 27 11.50 -1.92 -7.96
CA ALA A 27 11.70 -0.67 -7.24
C ALA A 27 10.80 -0.57 -6.00
N ARG A 28 9.55 -1.06 -6.06
CA ARG A 28 8.64 -1.09 -4.90
C ARG A 28 9.03 -2.14 -3.85
N ALA A 29 9.72 -3.20 -4.26
CA ALA A 29 10.30 -4.19 -3.35
C ALA A 29 11.65 -3.75 -2.78
N ALA A 30 12.35 -2.78 -3.38
CA ALA A 30 13.68 -2.34 -2.97
C ALA A 30 13.69 -1.80 -1.52
N PRO A 31 14.68 -2.14 -0.68
CA PRO A 31 14.72 -1.74 0.73
C PRO A 31 14.60 -0.22 0.93
N ASP A 32 15.33 0.56 0.14
CA ASP A 32 15.47 2.01 0.17
C ASP A 32 14.28 2.77 -0.44
N ARG A 33 13.75 2.31 -1.58
CA ARG A 33 12.69 3.02 -2.34
C ARG A 33 11.29 2.50 -2.13
N GLY A 34 11.16 1.25 -1.67
CA GLY A 34 9.87 0.58 -1.60
C GLY A 34 8.92 1.13 -0.54
N ILE A 35 9.39 2.00 0.35
CA ILE A 35 8.54 2.65 1.34
C ILE A 35 7.52 3.61 0.71
N ALA A 36 7.85 4.18 -0.45
CA ALA A 36 6.95 5.04 -1.22
C ALA A 36 5.72 4.30 -1.74
N ALA A 37 5.73 2.95 -1.76
CA ALA A 37 4.59 2.13 -2.19
C ALA A 37 3.32 2.40 -1.37
N PHE A 38 3.45 2.81 -0.10
CA PHE A 38 2.34 3.04 0.82
C PHE A 38 2.16 4.52 1.22
N SER A 39 2.80 5.44 0.50
CA SER A 39 2.70 6.89 0.76
C SER A 39 1.26 7.40 0.71
N LYS A 40 0.46 6.92 -0.26
CA LYS A 40 -0.97 7.24 -0.36
C LYS A 40 -1.78 6.73 0.82
N SER A 41 -1.43 5.57 1.38
CA SER A 41 -2.14 4.98 2.53
C SER A 41 -2.02 5.86 3.78
N ALA A 42 -0.84 6.43 4.03
CA ALA A 42 -0.63 7.36 5.13
C ALA A 42 -1.43 8.66 4.95
N LYS A 43 -1.44 9.20 3.73
CA LYS A 43 -2.21 10.42 3.41
C LYS A 43 -3.72 10.21 3.53
N ALA A 44 -4.22 9.05 3.10
CA ALA A 44 -5.64 8.72 3.17
C ALA A 44 -6.17 8.72 4.61
N LEU A 45 -5.36 8.31 5.60
CA LEU A 45 -5.76 8.34 7.01
C LEU A 45 -6.04 9.77 7.49
N ILE A 46 -5.26 10.74 7.02
CA ILE A 46 -5.49 12.16 7.31
C ILE A 46 -6.72 12.65 6.55
N GLU A 47 -6.78 12.44 5.24
CA GLU A 47 -7.87 12.94 4.38
C GLU A 47 -9.24 12.43 4.84
N LEU A 48 -9.34 11.15 5.18
CA LEU A 48 -10.58 10.47 5.55
C LEU A 48 -10.89 10.51 7.06
N ALA A 49 -10.03 11.13 7.88
CA ALA A 49 -10.27 11.22 9.32
C ALA A 49 -11.59 11.98 9.59
N PRO A 50 -12.49 11.44 10.46
CA PRO A 50 -13.79 12.04 10.75
C PRO A 50 -13.68 13.19 11.77
N ILE A 51 -12.77 14.13 11.51
CA ILE A 51 -12.56 15.34 12.29
C ILE A 51 -12.56 16.55 11.34
N VAL A 52 -12.78 17.75 11.87
CA VAL A 52 -12.77 18.96 11.04
C VAL A 52 -11.38 19.20 10.43
N ASP A 53 -11.34 19.58 9.15
CA ASP A 53 -10.09 19.66 8.37
C ASP A 53 -9.06 20.61 8.98
N ALA A 54 -9.53 21.69 9.62
CA ALA A 54 -8.67 22.66 10.28
C ALA A 54 -7.81 22.05 11.41
N LEU A 55 -8.25 20.93 12.01
CA LEU A 55 -7.53 20.24 13.07
C LEU A 55 -6.57 19.16 12.54
N LYS A 56 -6.84 18.58 11.35
CA LYS A 56 -6.03 17.49 10.78
C LYS A 56 -4.55 17.84 10.64
N LYS A 57 -4.24 19.10 10.32
CA LYS A 57 -2.87 19.60 10.14
C LYS A 57 -1.98 19.45 11.38
N TYR A 58 -2.57 19.36 12.58
CA TYR A 58 -1.80 19.28 13.83
C TYR A 58 -1.17 17.89 14.03
N ASP A 59 -1.79 16.86 13.46
CA ASP A 59 -1.33 15.46 13.59
C ASP A 59 -0.75 14.88 12.29
N ASP A 60 -0.76 15.64 11.18
CA ASP A 60 -0.35 15.16 9.86
C ASP A 60 1.04 14.53 9.87
N GLU A 61 2.05 15.27 10.33
CA GLU A 61 3.44 14.78 10.39
C GLU A 61 3.57 13.56 11.33
N ILE A 62 2.87 13.55 12.46
CA ILE A 62 2.95 12.46 13.44
C ILE A 62 2.36 11.18 12.84
N VAL A 63 1.17 11.27 12.23
CA VAL A 63 0.48 10.14 11.62
C VAL A 63 1.27 9.62 10.42
N THR A 64 1.71 10.51 9.53
CA THR A 64 2.44 10.12 8.32
C THR A 64 3.77 9.44 8.66
N ASN A 65 4.55 9.99 9.61
CA ASN A 65 5.79 9.37 10.06
C ASN A 65 5.54 8.03 10.76
N SER A 66 4.53 7.94 11.64
CA SER A 66 4.18 6.68 12.31
C SER A 66 3.86 5.58 11.31
N MET A 67 3.05 5.88 10.29
CA MET A 67 2.72 4.94 9.23
C MET A 67 3.92 4.57 8.37
N HIS A 68 4.78 5.53 8.07
CA HIS A 68 6.03 5.30 7.36
C HIS A 68 6.91 4.29 8.10
N PHE A 69 7.17 4.51 9.40
CA PHE A 69 7.96 3.59 10.22
C PHE A 69 7.29 2.22 10.37
N LYS A 70 5.96 2.18 10.53
CA LYS A 70 5.21 0.92 10.61
C LYS A 70 5.41 0.09 9.34
N TRP A 71 5.28 0.70 8.16
CA TRP A 71 5.48 0.01 6.89
C TRP A 71 6.94 -0.39 6.66
N HIS A 72 7.90 0.40 7.13
CA HIS A 72 9.30 0.01 7.12
C HIS A 72 9.51 -1.31 7.87
N GLY A 73 8.98 -1.40 9.10
CA GLY A 73 9.08 -2.60 9.94
C GLY A 73 8.45 -3.83 9.28
N VAL A 74 7.19 -3.72 8.84
CA VAL A 74 6.48 -4.85 8.19
C VAL A 74 7.24 -5.37 6.97
N ARG A 75 7.82 -4.49 6.15
CA ARG A 75 8.61 -4.89 4.97
C ARG A 75 9.93 -5.54 5.35
N ALA A 76 10.60 -5.04 6.39
CA ALA A 76 11.82 -5.64 6.89
C ALA A 76 11.54 -7.06 7.42
N ASP A 77 10.50 -7.22 8.22
CA ASP A 77 10.09 -8.51 8.79
C ASP A 77 9.67 -9.51 7.70
N LEU A 78 8.91 -9.06 6.71
CA LEU A 78 8.53 -9.91 5.57
C LEU A 78 9.76 -10.40 4.83
N ARG A 79 10.72 -9.51 4.52
CA ARG A 79 11.95 -9.91 3.82
C ARG A 79 12.80 -10.87 4.64
N ALA A 80 12.86 -10.69 5.96
CA ALA A 80 13.62 -11.57 6.84
C ALA A 80 13.02 -12.97 6.97
N ARG A 81 11.69 -13.09 6.79
CA ARG A 81 10.94 -14.34 7.01
C ARG A 81 10.54 -15.06 5.73
N LEU A 82 10.46 -14.35 4.61
CA LEU A 82 10.08 -14.91 3.32
C LEU A 82 11.26 -15.63 2.69
N ASP A 83 11.16 -16.94 2.55
CA ASP A 83 12.00 -17.72 1.65
C ASP A 83 11.35 -17.72 0.25
N GLY A 84 11.84 -16.82 -0.60
CA GLY A 84 11.32 -16.67 -1.96
C GLY A 84 11.57 -17.90 -2.83
N ASP A 85 12.71 -18.57 -2.64
CA ASP A 85 13.10 -19.72 -3.44
C ASP A 85 12.25 -20.94 -3.08
N ALA A 86 12.05 -21.19 -1.78
CA ALA A 86 11.16 -22.27 -1.32
C ALA A 86 9.71 -22.05 -1.76
N LEU A 87 9.22 -20.80 -1.73
CA LEU A 87 7.88 -20.47 -2.21
C LEU A 87 7.75 -20.77 -3.70
N LEU A 88 8.70 -20.32 -4.53
CA LEU A 88 8.67 -20.54 -5.98
C LEU A 88 8.70 -22.03 -6.31
N ALA A 89 9.53 -22.81 -5.61
CA ALA A 89 9.59 -24.26 -5.78
C ALA A 89 8.28 -24.98 -5.40
N SER A 90 7.45 -24.40 -4.53
CA SER A 90 6.13 -24.98 -4.17
C SER A 90 5.04 -24.72 -5.21
N LEU A 91 5.25 -23.77 -6.12
CA LEU A 91 4.29 -23.35 -7.14
C LEU A 91 4.51 -24.06 -8.49
N THR A 92 5.67 -24.71 -8.65
CA THR A 92 6.06 -25.52 -9.82
C THR A 92 5.81 -27.00 -9.57
#